data_AF-A0A653N908-F1
#
_entry.id   AF-A0A653N908-F1
#
_cell.length_a   1.000
_cell.length_b   1.000
_cell.length_c   1.000
_cell.angle_alpha   90.00
_cell.angle_beta   90.00
_cell.angle_gamma   90.00
#
_symmetry.space_group_name_H-M   'P 1'
#
loop_
_entity.id
_entity.type
_entity.pdbx_description
1 polymer ?
#
loop_
_entity_poly.entity_id
_entity_poly.type
_entity_poly.pdbx_seq_one_letter_code
_entity_poly.pdbx_strand_id
1 'polypeptide(L)'
;MVADPEVVAVTGPGRPRGGGPVVRRLWDAVYMGPYFVLMWSALGRPPLFGSAMAMRRSTWAAVARRVHRGDAEVHDDVDLSMQLDPAWRVVADPVLTVQVSARPLAGLPSVWVRTRRAFHTFRVNGRRANPVRRWARRLRARSRSPQWWRSR
;
A
#
# COMPACT_ATOMS: atom_id res chain seq x y z
N MET A 1 -17.09 -0.38 5.40
CA MET A 1 -15.63 -0.40 5.69
C MET A 1 -15.12 0.88 6.33
N VAL A 2 -15.42 2.08 5.81
CA VAL A 2 -14.96 3.37 6.39
C VAL A 2 -15.68 3.74 7.70
N ALA A 3 -16.86 3.16 7.96
CA ALA A 3 -17.62 3.35 9.19
C ALA A 3 -16.95 2.75 10.45
N ASP A 4 -15.99 1.83 10.26
CA ASP A 4 -15.24 1.24 11.36
C ASP A 4 -14.18 2.26 11.85
N PRO A 5 -14.25 2.72 13.12
CA PRO A 5 -13.33 3.73 13.65
C PRO A 5 -11.87 3.25 13.67
N GLU A 6 -11.63 1.94 13.75
CA GLU A 6 -10.30 1.35 13.80
C GLU A 6 -9.60 1.36 12.42
N VAL A 7 -10.35 1.46 11.33
CA VAL A 7 -9.79 1.50 9.98
C VAL A 7 -9.24 2.90 9.70
N VAL A 8 -7.91 2.99 9.55
CA VAL A 8 -7.21 4.25 9.34
C VAL A 8 -7.11 4.64 7.86
N ALA A 9 -7.13 3.64 6.98
CA ALA A 9 -7.10 3.82 5.54
C ALA A 9 -7.70 2.62 4.80
N VAL A 10 -8.21 2.88 3.60
CA VAL A 10 -8.70 1.89 2.65
C VAL A 10 -7.94 2.09 1.34
N THR A 11 -7.65 0.99 0.67
CA THR A 11 -6.88 0.94 -0.58
C THR A 11 -7.53 -0.08 -1.50
N GLY A 12 -7.36 0.04 -2.80
CA GLY A 12 -7.83 -0.98 -3.72
C GLY A 12 -7.08 -0.97 -5.04
N PRO A 13 -7.38 -1.94 -5.92
CA PRO A 13 -6.61 -2.16 -7.13
C PRO A 13 -6.98 -1.14 -8.21
N GLY A 14 -5.97 -0.71 -8.98
CA GLY A 14 -6.18 -0.02 -10.23
C GLY A 14 -6.70 -0.96 -11.31
N ARG A 15 -7.63 -0.51 -12.14
CA ARG A 15 -8.13 -1.26 -13.32
C ARG A 15 -7.65 -0.61 -14.62
N PRO A 16 -7.42 -1.36 -15.70
CA PRO A 16 -7.01 -0.76 -16.96
C PRO A 16 -8.16 0.08 -17.55
N ARG A 17 -7.82 1.24 -18.12
CA ARG A 17 -8.76 2.07 -18.90
C ARG A 17 -9.06 1.36 -20.22
N GLY A 18 -10.16 0.62 -20.27
CA GLY A 18 -10.61 -0.14 -21.45
C GLY A 18 -10.19 -1.62 -21.45
N GLY A 19 -10.64 -2.36 -22.46
CA GLY A 19 -10.38 -3.79 -22.62
C GLY A 19 -11.48 -4.70 -22.05
N GLY A 20 -11.69 -5.83 -22.73
CA GLY A 20 -12.65 -6.86 -22.33
C GLY A 20 -12.25 -7.63 -21.06
N PRO A 21 -13.07 -8.59 -20.60
CA PRO A 21 -12.84 -9.33 -19.36
C PRO A 21 -11.47 -10.02 -19.26
N VAL A 22 -10.92 -10.49 -20.39
CA VAL A 22 -9.62 -11.15 -20.46
C VAL A 22 -8.47 -10.20 -20.11
N VAL A 23 -8.48 -8.99 -20.69
CA VAL A 23 -7.47 -7.95 -20.42
C VAL A 23 -7.48 -7.56 -18.95
N ARG A 24 -8.66 -7.47 -18.34
CA ARG A 24 -8.82 -7.19 -16.91
C ARG A 24 -8.24 -8.31 -16.04
N ARG A 25 -8.53 -9.57 -16.36
CA ARG A 25 -7.98 -10.72 -15.64
C ARG A 25 -6.47 -10.80 -15.73
N LEU A 26 -5.89 -10.58 -16.92
CA LEU A 26 -4.44 -10.55 -17.11
C LEU A 26 -3.79 -9.41 -16.34
N TRP A 27 -4.39 -8.22 -16.36
CA TRP A 27 -3.94 -7.08 -15.56
C TRP A 27 -3.94 -7.39 -14.06
N ASP A 28 -5.02 -7.99 -13.56
CA ASP A 28 -5.12 -8.36 -12.15
C ASP A 28 -4.10 -9.45 -11.79
N ALA A 29 -3.93 -10.47 -12.63
CA ALA A 29 -3.04 -11.59 -12.37
C ALA A 29 -1.55 -11.26 -12.48
N VAL A 30 -1.16 -10.42 -13.44
CA VAL A 30 0.26 -10.17 -13.75
C VAL A 30 0.77 -8.87 -13.14
N TYR A 31 -0.13 -7.93 -12.80
CA TYR A 31 0.26 -6.62 -12.31
C TYR A 31 -0.24 -6.31 -10.90
N MET A 32 -1.56 -6.16 -10.72
CA MET A 32 -2.10 -5.75 -9.42
C MET A 32 -1.89 -6.82 -8.34
N GLY A 33 -2.15 -8.09 -8.65
CA GLY A 33 -1.97 -9.21 -7.72
C GLY A 33 -0.54 -9.29 -7.19
N PRO A 34 0.48 -9.44 -8.07
CA PRO A 34 1.87 -9.47 -7.64
C PRO A 34 2.31 -8.22 -6.88
N TYR A 35 1.89 -7.02 -7.32
CA TYR A 35 2.16 -5.78 -6.60
C TYR A 35 1.62 -5.83 -5.17
N PHE A 36 0.34 -6.18 -4.99
CA PHE A 36 -0.28 -6.24 -3.66
C PHE A 36 0.37 -7.32 -2.79
N VAL A 37 0.68 -8.50 -3.33
CA VAL A 37 1.34 -9.59 -2.59
C VAL A 37 2.73 -9.19 -2.12
N LEU A 38 3.57 -8.67 -3.02
CA LEU A 38 4.94 -8.28 -2.70
C LEU A 38 4.97 -7.13 -1.71
N MET A 39 4.15 -6.10 -1.95
CA MET A 39 4.10 -4.94 -1.07
C MET A 39 3.50 -5.26 0.29
N TRP A 40 2.47 -6.10 0.35
CA TRP A 40 1.91 -6.54 1.64
C TRP A 40 2.96 -7.32 2.42
N SER A 41 3.66 -8.25 1.77
CA SER A 41 4.77 -9.01 2.38
C SER A 41 5.85 -8.08 2.92
N ALA A 42 6.20 -7.02 2.21
CA ALA A 42 7.19 -6.06 2.67
C ALA A 42 6.69 -5.17 3.83
N LEU A 43 5.42 -4.75 3.79
CA LEU A 43 4.87 -3.76 4.72
C LEU A 43 4.24 -4.38 5.98
N GLY A 44 3.92 -5.68 5.95
CA GLY A 44 3.12 -6.37 6.96
C GLY A 44 1.63 -6.04 6.93
N ARG A 45 1.19 -5.22 5.97
CA ARG A 45 -0.21 -4.75 5.80
C ARG A 45 -0.43 -4.37 4.33
N PRO A 46 -1.68 -4.23 3.86
CA PRO A 46 -1.94 -3.79 2.50
C PRO A 46 -1.27 -2.45 2.15
N PRO A 47 -0.68 -2.27 0.95
CA PRO A 47 -0.11 -1.00 0.51
C PRO A 47 -1.20 0.03 0.21
N LEU A 48 -0.88 1.31 0.37
CA LEU A 48 -1.69 2.40 -0.18
C LEU A 48 -1.36 2.55 -1.66
N PHE A 49 -2.34 2.32 -2.53
CA PHE A 49 -2.20 2.56 -3.96
C PHE A 49 -2.69 3.96 -4.26
N GLY A 50 -1.79 4.84 -4.72
CA GLY A 50 -2.06 6.28 -4.76
C GLY A 50 -3.30 6.67 -5.57
N SER A 51 -3.63 5.91 -6.62
CA SER A 51 -4.80 6.18 -7.46
C SER A 51 -6.12 5.68 -6.89
N ALA A 52 -6.11 4.76 -5.93
CA ALA A 52 -7.33 4.18 -5.36
C ALA A 52 -7.14 3.96 -3.86
N MET A 53 -7.12 5.05 -3.10
CA MET A 53 -7.06 5.01 -1.65
C MET A 53 -7.89 6.13 -1.01
N ALA A 54 -8.28 5.90 0.23
CA ALA A 54 -8.81 6.90 1.14
C ALA A 54 -8.15 6.73 2.52
N MET A 55 -7.84 7.82 3.21
CA MET A 55 -7.32 7.77 4.58
C MET A 55 -8.01 8.79 5.48
N ARG A 56 -8.04 8.52 6.78
CA ARG A 56 -8.52 9.50 7.75
C ARG A 56 -7.56 10.70 7.81
N ARG A 57 -8.11 11.90 8.00
CA ARG A 57 -7.32 13.13 8.20
C ARG A 57 -6.34 13.01 9.36
N SER A 58 -6.76 12.38 10.46
CA SER A 58 -5.90 12.13 11.63
C SER A 58 -4.70 11.25 11.29
N THR A 59 -4.90 10.23 10.45
CA THR A 59 -3.83 9.37 9.94
C THR A 59 -2.84 10.15 9.09
N TRP A 60 -3.33 11.01 8.19
CA TRP A 60 -2.46 11.90 7.41
C TRP A 60 -1.64 12.81 8.34
N ALA A 61 -2.29 13.52 9.27
CA ALA A 61 -1.61 14.42 10.19
C ALA A 61 -0.49 13.73 11.00
N ALA A 62 -0.69 12.46 11.38
CA ALA A 62 0.30 11.67 12.11
C ALA A 62 1.55 11.31 11.29
N VAL A 63 1.44 11.21 9.95
CA VAL A 63 2.53 10.77 9.07
C VAL A 63 3.07 11.86 8.14
N ALA A 64 2.34 12.97 7.97
CA ALA A 64 2.63 14.02 6.99
C ALA A 64 4.01 14.67 7.14
N ARG A 65 4.58 14.68 8.34
CA ARG A 65 5.93 15.21 8.62
C ARG A 65 7.06 14.22 8.32
N ARG A 66 6.73 12.97 8.01
CA ARG A 66 7.70 11.88 7.76
C ARG A 66 7.81 11.50 6.29
N VAL A 67 6.85 11.94 5.45
CA VAL A 67 6.88 11.66 4.02
C VAL A 67 7.97 12.47 3.34
N HIS A 68 8.63 11.86 2.36
CA HIS A 68 9.69 12.50 1.59
C HIS A 68 9.06 13.28 0.43
N ARG A 69 9.14 14.62 0.47
CA ARG A 69 8.58 15.50 -0.58
C ARG A 69 9.62 16.14 -1.50
N GLY A 70 10.88 16.14 -1.08
CA GLY A 70 11.99 16.79 -1.79
C GLY A 70 12.82 15.84 -2.66
N ASP A 71 12.48 14.55 -2.71
CA ASP A 71 13.24 13.53 -3.43
C ASP A 71 12.39 12.97 -4.58
N ALA A 72 12.69 13.38 -5.81
CA ALA A 72 11.94 13.00 -7.00
C ALA A 72 12.10 11.50 -7.38
N GLU A 73 13.05 10.79 -6.77
CA GLU A 73 13.23 9.35 -6.97
C GLU A 73 12.40 8.51 -6.00
N VAL A 74 11.76 9.15 -5.01
CA VAL A 74 10.84 8.46 -4.11
C VAL A 74 9.54 8.14 -4.84
N HIS A 75 9.01 6.95 -4.56
CA HIS A 75 7.71 6.52 -5.01
C HIS A 75 6.68 6.86 -3.93
N ASP A 76 5.95 7.96 -4.13
CA ASP A 76 5.14 8.64 -3.11
C ASP A 76 4.17 7.72 -2.35
N ASP A 77 3.44 6.85 -3.05
CA ASP A 77 2.43 5.99 -2.41
C ASP A 77 3.07 4.83 -1.60
N VAL A 78 4.21 4.33 -2.06
CA VAL A 78 5.04 3.35 -1.33
C VAL A 78 5.71 4.02 -0.12
N ASP A 79 6.24 5.23 -0.26
CA ASP A 79 6.82 5.99 0.85
C ASP A 79 5.77 6.27 1.93
N LEU A 80 4.63 6.82 1.52
CA LEU A 80 3.48 7.04 2.40
C LEU A 80 3.07 5.74 3.10
N SER A 81 3.02 4.62 2.36
CA SER A 81 2.77 3.31 2.94
C SER A 81 3.80 2.91 4.00
N MET A 82 5.08 3.23 3.81
CA MET A 82 6.10 2.95 4.82
C MET A 82 5.94 3.80 6.09
N GLN A 83 5.39 5.02 5.98
CA GLN A 83 5.21 5.91 7.12
C GLN A 83 4.10 5.49 8.09
N LEU A 84 3.12 4.71 7.63
CA LEU A 84 2.08 4.15 8.49
C LEU A 84 2.65 3.02 9.35
N ASP A 85 2.21 2.96 10.60
CA ASP A 85 2.57 1.86 11.50
C ASP A 85 2.05 0.52 10.93
N PRO A 86 2.86 -0.54 10.87
CA PRO A 86 2.41 -1.87 10.43
C PRO A 86 1.32 -2.48 11.32
N ALA A 87 1.11 -1.97 12.54
CA ALA A 87 0.02 -2.36 13.42
C ALA A 87 -1.31 -1.66 13.08
N TRP A 88 -1.30 -0.53 12.37
CA TRP A 88 -2.53 0.17 12.02
C TRP A 88 -3.37 -0.62 11.01
N ARG A 89 -4.69 -0.57 11.17
CA ARG A 89 -5.61 -1.32 10.33
C ARG A 89 -5.87 -0.59 9.01
N VAL A 90 -5.26 -1.12 7.96
CA VAL A 90 -5.52 -0.72 6.57
C VAL A 90 -6.23 -1.87 5.87
N VAL A 91 -7.29 -1.55 5.14
CA VAL A 91 -8.14 -2.54 4.47
C VAL A 91 -7.96 -2.44 2.95
N ALA A 92 -7.65 -3.57 2.31
CA ALA A 92 -7.74 -3.68 0.86
C ALA A 92 -9.19 -4.02 0.49
N ASP A 93 -9.87 -3.10 -0.19
CA ASP A 93 -11.22 -3.28 -0.69
C ASP A 93 -11.18 -3.47 -2.22
N PRO A 94 -11.55 -4.65 -2.75
CA PRO A 94 -11.56 -4.89 -4.19
C PRO A 94 -12.61 -4.06 -4.95
N VAL A 95 -13.60 -3.49 -4.23
CA VAL A 95 -14.62 -2.61 -4.80
C VAL A 95 -14.09 -1.18 -4.97
N LEU A 96 -13.11 -0.75 -4.15
CA LEU A 96 -12.45 0.54 -4.27
C LEU A 96 -11.46 0.52 -5.45
N THR A 97 -11.97 0.68 -6.66
CA THR A 97 -11.17 0.58 -7.88
C THR A 97 -11.28 1.83 -8.73
N VAL A 98 -10.15 2.25 -9.30
CA VAL A 98 -10.06 3.40 -10.20
C VAL A 98 -9.43 2.97 -11.51
N GLN A 99 -9.94 3.53 -12.61
CA GLN A 99 -9.37 3.28 -13.92
C GLN A 99 -8.03 4.02 -14.08
N VAL A 100 -6.99 3.26 -14.32
CA VAL A 100 -5.63 3.73 -14.54
C VAL A 100 -5.30 3.58 -16.02
N SER A 101 -4.70 4.59 -16.62
CA SER A 101 -4.20 4.44 -17.99
C SER A 101 -3.09 3.39 -18.02
N ALA A 102 -3.12 2.46 -18.98
CA ALA A 102 -2.09 1.43 -19.15
C ALA A 102 -0.72 1.96 -19.64
N ARG A 103 -0.62 3.28 -19.93
CA ARG A 103 0.61 3.96 -20.39
C ARG A 103 1.88 3.65 -19.58
N PRO A 104 1.84 3.50 -18.23
CA PRO A 104 3.01 3.14 -17.42
C PRO A 104 3.53 1.71 -17.63
N LEU A 105 2.90 0.91 -18.49
CA LEU A 105 3.33 -0.44 -18.87
C LEU A 105 3.71 -0.53 -20.35
N ALA A 106 3.80 0.59 -21.06
CA ALA A 106 4.06 0.62 -22.50
C ALA A 106 5.51 0.23 -22.89
N GLY A 107 6.40 -0.08 -21.94
CA GLY A 107 7.74 -0.55 -22.25
C GLY A 107 8.62 -0.93 -21.05
N LEU A 108 9.60 -1.81 -21.30
CA LEU A 108 10.62 -2.25 -20.35
C LEU A 108 11.36 -1.10 -19.62
N PRO A 109 11.68 0.05 -20.27
CA PRO A 109 12.31 1.18 -19.57
C PRO A 109 11.43 1.75 -18.45
N SER A 110 10.11 1.76 -18.62
CA SER A 110 9.17 2.26 -17.60
C SER A 110 9.15 1.34 -16.38
N VAL A 111 9.21 0.03 -16.60
CA VAL A 111 9.30 -0.96 -15.52
C VAL A 111 10.60 -0.77 -14.74
N TRP A 112 11.73 -0.58 -15.42
CA TRP A 112 13.03 -0.39 -14.78
C TRP A 112 13.07 0.88 -13.92
N VAL A 113 12.55 2.01 -14.42
CA VAL A 113 12.45 3.26 -13.65
C VAL A 113 11.62 3.07 -12.38
N ARG A 114 10.47 2.39 -12.48
CA ARG A 114 9.57 2.17 -11.33
C ARG A 114 10.18 1.23 -10.30
N THR A 115 10.85 0.18 -10.76
CA THR A 115 11.61 -0.72 -9.89
C THR A 115 12.76 0.00 -9.18
N ARG A 116 13.54 0.82 -9.90
CA ARG A 116 14.61 1.65 -9.32
C ARG A 116 14.06 2.59 -8.24
N ARG A 117 12.97 3.30 -8.51
CA ARG A 117 12.30 4.18 -7.54
C ARG A 117 11.79 3.42 -6.32
N ALA A 118 11.22 2.24 -6.51
CA ALA A 118 10.82 1.39 -5.39
C ALA A 118 12.03 1.04 -4.52
N PHE A 119 13.12 0.51 -5.08
CA PHE A 119 14.33 0.19 -4.32
C PHE A 119 14.94 1.40 -3.62
N HIS A 120 15.01 2.55 -4.29
CA HIS A 120 15.46 3.81 -3.69
C HIS A 120 14.58 4.22 -2.51
N THR A 121 13.25 4.11 -2.65
CA THR A 121 12.28 4.41 -1.58
C THR A 121 12.51 3.51 -0.35
N PHE A 122 12.73 2.21 -0.56
CA PHE A 122 13.09 1.27 0.51
C PHE A 122 14.40 1.68 1.20
N ARG A 123 15.41 2.07 0.41
CA ARG A 123 16.72 2.50 0.92
C ARG A 123 16.62 3.76 1.78
N VAL A 124 15.95 4.81 1.29
CA VAL A 124 15.76 6.08 1.99
C VAL A 124 14.98 5.89 3.29
N ASN A 125 13.99 4.99 3.29
CA ASN A 125 13.23 4.67 4.50
C ASN A 125 13.98 3.77 5.50
N GLY A 126 15.09 3.14 5.09
CA GLY A 126 16.00 2.39 5.93
C GLY A 126 15.30 1.42 6.89
N ARG A 127 15.49 1.62 8.20
CA ARG A 127 14.90 0.75 9.24
C ARG A 127 13.36 0.68 9.20
N ARG A 128 12.67 1.72 8.71
CA ARG A 128 11.20 1.73 8.59
C ARG A 128 10.68 0.86 7.47
N ALA A 129 11.50 0.63 6.44
CA ALA A 129 11.20 -0.23 5.30
C ALA A 129 11.56 -1.70 5.53
N ASN A 130 12.28 -2.03 6.62
CA ASN A 130 12.72 -3.40 6.89
C ASN A 130 11.53 -4.34 7.19
N PRO A 131 11.24 -5.36 6.34
CA PRO A 131 10.05 -6.19 6.49
C PRO A 131 10.00 -6.97 7.79
N VAL A 132 11.13 -7.56 8.22
CA VAL A 132 11.22 -8.34 9.46
C VAL A 132 10.82 -7.51 10.67
N ARG A 133 11.33 -6.27 10.75
CA ARG A 133 10.98 -5.33 11.83
C ARG A 133 9.50 -4.96 11.79
N ARG A 134 8.94 -4.77 10.60
CA ARG A 134 7.52 -4.42 10.43
C ARG A 134 6.61 -5.56 10.88
N TRP A 135 6.89 -6.79 10.45
CA TRP A 135 6.18 -7.98 10.90
C TRP A 135 6.31 -8.19 12.41
N ALA A 136 7.52 -8.10 12.96
CA ALA A 136 7.72 -8.24 14.40
C ALA A 136 6.96 -7.18 15.22
N ARG A 137 6.83 -5.94 14.71
CA ARG A 137 6.02 -4.89 15.35
C ARG A 137 4.53 -5.20 15.26
N ARG A 138 4.04 -5.63 14.09
CA ARG A 138 2.64 -6.01 13.90
C ARG A 138 2.23 -7.17 14.80
N LEU A 139 3.04 -8.23 14.86
CA LEU A 139 2.76 -9.40 15.70
C LEU A 139 2.75 -9.03 17.18
N ARG A 140 3.69 -8.20 17.64
CA ARG A 140 3.70 -7.68 19.02
C ARG A 140 2.48 -6.82 19.34
N ALA A 141 2.00 -6.00 18.41
CA ALA A 141 0.78 -5.21 18.64
C ALA A 141 -0.46 -6.11 18.75
N ARG A 142 -0.54 -7.17 17.93
CA ARG A 142 -1.62 -8.17 18.00
C ARG A 142 -1.60 -8.95 19.31
N SER A 143 -0.43 -9.32 19.83
CA SER A 143 -0.31 -10.03 21.10
C SER A 143 -0.60 -9.14 22.31
N ARG A 144 -0.35 -7.83 22.19
CA ARG A 144 -0.66 -6.81 23.22
C ARG A 144 -2.09 -6.28 23.16
N SER A 145 -2.87 -6.72 22.17
CA SER A 145 -4.32 -6.52 22.12
C SER A 145 -4.96 -7.77 22.70
N PRO A 146 -5.02 -7.94 24.03
CA PRO A 146 -5.78 -9.06 24.57
C PRO A 146 -7.23 -8.88 24.10
N GLN A 147 -7.74 -9.92 23.43
CA GLN A 147 -9.14 -10.02 23.04
C GLN A 147 -9.95 -10.18 24.34
N TRP A 148 -10.27 -9.07 25.01
CA TRP A 148 -11.27 -9.09 26.07
C TRP A 148 -12.64 -8.98 25.40
N TRP A 149 -13.40 -10.07 25.54
CA TRP A 149 -14.84 -10.27 25.28
C TRP A 149 -15.28 -10.70 23.88
N ARG A 150 -15.28 -12.03 23.70
CA ARG A 150 -16.51 -12.73 23.28
C ARG A 150 -17.52 -12.59 24.41
N SER A 151 -18.58 -11.80 24.20
CA SER A 151 -19.96 -11.99 24.70
C SER A 151 -20.69 -10.64 24.72
N ARG A 152 -21.64 -10.49 23.78
CA ARG A 152 -23.05 -10.21 24.03
C ARG A 152 -23.79 -10.37 22.71
#